data_AF-A0A917QXB8-F1
#
_entry.id   AF-A0A917QXB8-F1
#
_cell.length_a   1.000
_cell.length_b   1.000
_cell.length_c   1.000
_cell.angle_alpha   90.00
_cell.angle_beta   90.00
_cell.angle_gamma   90.00
#
_symmetry.space_group_name_H-M   'P 1'
#
loop_
_entity.id
_entity.type
_entity.pdbx_description
1 polymer ?
#
loop_
_entity_poly.entity_id
_entity_poly.type
_entity_poly.pdbx_seq_one_letter_code
_entity_poly.pdbx_strand_id
1 'polypeptide(L)'
;MSVAFATAVAGGIVALSFPAAAQAGTETRSVPGHRVALHVAHAPAVAAKKGTPPGECKKHCPPAAAQVPESGIDSALATPTTLTAPVKYIGLAQPNGVALVRDPTSVGPANPPWHDLSGIANYPGRVIDITLTAVPTTNVLHITVHSATGFVRQTTCTLTVNVTWPGNCTAFTDFTPPL
;
A
#
# COMPACT_ATOMS: atom_id res chain seq x y z
N MET A 1 -50.64 -13.79 34.99
CA MET A 1 -50.46 -15.18 34.54
C MET A 1 -50.81 -15.23 33.07
N SER A 2 -49.80 -15.27 32.19
CA SER A 2 -50.01 -15.27 30.74
C SER A 2 -49.22 -16.42 30.14
N VAL A 3 -49.94 -17.17 29.31
CA VAL A 3 -49.62 -18.52 28.83
C VAL A 3 -48.70 -18.45 27.61
N ALA A 4 -47.72 -19.36 27.57
CA ALA A 4 -46.80 -19.57 26.47
C ALA A 4 -47.46 -20.29 25.28
N PHE A 5 -47.07 -19.94 24.06
CA PHE A 5 -47.23 -20.80 22.89
C PHE A 5 -45.84 -21.03 22.26
N ALA A 6 -45.32 -22.24 22.46
CA ALA A 6 -44.21 -22.78 21.70
C ALA A 6 -44.79 -23.44 20.44
N THR A 7 -44.28 -23.06 19.27
CA THR A 7 -44.56 -23.79 18.02
C THR A 7 -43.22 -24.23 17.45
N ALA A 8 -42.91 -25.51 17.64
CA ALA A 8 -41.85 -26.20 16.93
C ALA A 8 -42.37 -26.58 15.55
N VAL A 9 -41.64 -26.22 14.49
CA VAL A 9 -41.86 -26.78 13.15
C VAL A 9 -40.63 -27.59 12.80
N ALA A 10 -40.85 -28.90 12.73
CA ALA A 10 -39.94 -29.88 12.17
C ALA A 10 -40.05 -29.86 10.63
N GLY A 11 -38.93 -30.10 9.95
CA GLY A 11 -38.94 -30.69 8.61
C GLY A 11 -38.17 -29.90 7.55
N GLY A 12 -37.21 -30.59 6.92
CA GLY A 12 -36.79 -30.28 5.55
C GLY A 12 -35.32 -29.90 5.39
N ILE A 13 -34.41 -30.87 5.57
CA ILE A 13 -33.08 -30.76 4.97
C ILE A 13 -33.25 -31.04 3.47
N VAL A 14 -33.24 -29.99 2.64
CA VAL A 14 -33.08 -30.15 1.19
C VAL A 14 -31.59 -30.02 0.90
N ALA A 15 -30.93 -31.16 0.72
CA ALA A 15 -29.59 -31.23 0.16
C ALA A 15 -29.68 -30.88 -1.34
N LEU A 16 -29.33 -29.64 -1.69
CA LEU A 16 -29.08 -29.26 -3.08
C LEU A 16 -27.65 -29.66 -3.43
N SER A 17 -27.55 -30.76 -4.18
CA SER A 17 -26.33 -31.22 -4.84
C SER A 17 -25.94 -30.21 -5.92
N PHE A 18 -24.84 -29.48 -5.73
CA PHE A 18 -24.24 -28.65 -6.77
C PHE A 18 -23.28 -29.49 -7.62
N PRO A 19 -23.32 -29.42 -8.96
CA PRO A 19 -22.32 -30.06 -9.80
C PRO A 19 -20.96 -29.38 -9.66
N ALA A 20 -19.93 -30.22 -9.69
CA ALA A 20 -18.52 -29.92 -9.51
C ALA A 20 -18.01 -28.80 -10.41
N ALA A 21 -17.27 -27.86 -9.82
CA ALA A 21 -16.50 -26.85 -10.52
C ALA A 21 -15.37 -27.52 -11.31
N ALA A 22 -15.38 -27.34 -12.64
CA ALA A 22 -14.19 -27.44 -13.45
C ALA A 22 -13.28 -26.24 -13.12
N GLN A 23 -12.26 -26.45 -12.28
CA GLN A 23 -11.19 -25.49 -12.07
C GLN A 23 -10.23 -25.55 -13.27
N ALA A 24 -10.51 -24.74 -14.29
CA ALA A 24 -9.50 -24.32 -15.24
C ALA A 24 -8.55 -23.36 -14.51
N GLY A 25 -7.27 -23.74 -14.48
CA GLY A 25 -6.23 -23.03 -13.76
C GLY A 25 -6.06 -21.58 -14.23
N THR A 26 -5.79 -20.71 -13.29
CA THR A 26 -4.90 -19.57 -13.50
C THR A 26 -4.21 -19.29 -12.18
N GLU A 27 -2.99 -19.79 -12.11
CA GLU A 27 -2.03 -19.59 -11.04
C GLU A 27 -1.72 -18.09 -10.94
N THR A 28 -2.42 -17.34 -10.08
CA THR A 28 -2.00 -15.99 -9.72
C THR A 28 -0.87 -16.08 -8.72
N ARG A 29 0.33 -16.22 -9.27
CA ARG A 29 1.60 -16.01 -8.57
C ARG A 29 1.65 -14.54 -8.13
N SER A 30 1.56 -14.29 -6.83
CA SER A 30 1.89 -12.99 -6.24
C SER A 30 3.36 -12.70 -6.55
N VAL A 31 3.62 -11.65 -7.32
CA VAL A 31 4.97 -11.16 -7.63
C VAL A 31 5.28 -10.02 -6.65
N PRO A 32 6.21 -10.21 -5.69
CA PRO A 32 6.70 -9.11 -4.87
C PRO A 32 7.47 -8.12 -5.75
N GLY A 33 7.20 -6.83 -5.59
CA GLY A 33 8.10 -5.76 -6.07
C GLY A 33 7.92 -5.30 -7.52
N HIS A 34 6.69 -5.09 -8.00
CA HIS A 34 6.48 -4.39 -9.28
C HIS A 34 6.72 -2.88 -9.11
N ARG A 35 7.99 -2.47 -9.16
CA ARG A 35 8.35 -1.07 -9.40
C ARG A 35 7.90 -0.70 -10.80
N VAL A 36 6.78 0.00 -10.90
CA VAL A 36 6.43 0.71 -12.14
C VAL A 36 7.35 1.92 -12.22
N ALA A 37 8.49 1.75 -12.86
CA ALA A 37 9.23 2.89 -13.40
C ALA A 37 8.35 3.49 -14.51
N LEU A 38 7.54 4.48 -14.14
CA LEU A 38 6.82 5.29 -15.11
C LEU A 38 7.87 6.13 -15.84
N HIS A 39 8.44 5.57 -16.91
CA HIS A 39 9.11 6.37 -17.93
C HIS A 39 8.03 7.24 -18.59
N VAL A 40 7.77 8.39 -17.98
CA VAL A 40 7.18 9.51 -18.70
C VAL A 40 8.27 10.01 -19.63
N ALA A 41 8.24 9.52 -20.87
CA ALA A 41 8.99 10.09 -21.96
C ALA A 41 8.42 11.48 -22.27
N HIS A 42 8.87 12.52 -21.56
CA HIS A 42 8.91 13.87 -22.11
C HIS A 42 10.30 14.05 -22.73
N ALA A 43 10.41 13.65 -23.99
CA ALA A 43 11.56 14.00 -24.80
C ALA A 43 11.49 15.51 -25.14
N PRO A 44 12.53 16.31 -24.87
CA PRO A 44 12.92 17.34 -25.80
C PRO A 44 13.75 16.67 -26.90
N ALA A 45 13.28 16.79 -28.14
CA ALA A 45 14.00 16.33 -29.32
C ALA A 45 15.37 17.00 -29.41
N VAL A 46 16.44 16.25 -29.18
CA VAL A 46 17.79 16.59 -29.67
C VAL A 46 18.37 15.34 -30.30
N ALA A 47 18.64 15.44 -31.59
CA ALA A 47 19.04 14.35 -32.47
C ALA A 47 20.26 13.57 -31.94
N ALA A 48 20.05 12.30 -31.57
CA ALA A 48 21.14 11.38 -31.30
C ALA A 48 21.75 10.91 -32.64
N LYS A 49 22.93 11.42 -32.98
CA LYS A 49 23.79 10.81 -34.00
C LYS A 49 24.30 9.45 -33.51
N LYS A 50 24.32 8.51 -34.45
CA LYS A 50 24.77 7.11 -34.42
C LYS A 50 26.27 6.95 -34.05
N GLY A 51 26.61 5.95 -33.23
CA GLY A 51 27.97 5.40 -32.97
C GLY A 51 28.53 5.77 -31.58
N THR A 52 28.99 4.85 -30.71
CA THR A 52 30.23 4.03 -30.81
C THR A 52 30.30 3.05 -29.60
N PRO A 53 30.99 1.87 -29.67
CA PRO A 53 31.16 0.93 -28.54
C PRO A 53 32.09 1.43 -27.41
N PRO A 54 32.15 0.74 -26.25
CA PRO A 54 32.70 1.29 -25.01
C PRO A 54 34.23 1.34 -25.04
N GLY A 55 34.77 2.56 -25.16
CA GLY A 55 36.18 2.87 -24.99
C GLY A 55 36.35 4.02 -24.01
N GLU A 56 37.14 3.76 -22.96
CA GLU A 56 37.88 4.71 -22.11
C GLU A 56 37.32 6.14 -21.96
N CYS A 57 36.52 6.38 -20.91
CA CYS A 57 36.35 7.74 -20.39
C CYS A 57 37.52 8.11 -19.46
N LYS A 58 38.65 8.53 -20.04
CA LYS A 58 39.74 9.19 -19.29
C LYS A 58 39.42 10.69 -19.13
N LYS A 59 39.22 11.10 -17.87
CA LYS A 59 39.35 12.47 -17.30
C LYS A 59 38.19 13.47 -17.35
N HIS A 60 37.07 13.25 -18.04
CA HIS A 60 35.94 14.22 -18.00
C HIS A 60 34.56 13.55 -18.06
N CYS A 61 34.24 12.67 -17.11
CA CYS A 61 32.83 12.39 -16.84
C CYS A 61 32.23 13.63 -16.14
N PRO A 62 31.07 14.16 -16.57
CA PRO A 62 30.35 15.11 -15.74
C PRO A 62 30.11 14.48 -14.35
N PRO A 63 30.14 15.26 -13.26
CA PRO A 63 29.83 14.72 -11.94
C PRO A 63 28.52 13.95 -12.02
N ALA A 64 28.49 12.74 -11.47
CA ALA A 64 27.23 12.00 -11.33
C ALA A 64 26.22 12.96 -10.69
N ALA A 65 25.13 13.25 -11.40
CA ALA A 65 24.09 14.12 -10.88
C ALA A 65 23.70 13.56 -9.51
N ALA A 66 23.73 14.40 -8.48
CA ALA A 66 23.26 14.01 -7.16
C ALA A 66 21.87 13.37 -7.33
N GLN A 67 21.74 12.09 -6.98
CA GLN A 67 20.46 11.42 -7.02
C GLN A 67 19.55 12.18 -6.05
N VAL A 68 18.56 12.89 -6.60
CA VAL A 68 17.46 13.39 -5.79
C VAL A 68 16.88 12.16 -5.09
N PRO A 69 16.67 12.16 -3.76
CA PRO A 69 16.00 11.06 -3.10
C PRO A 69 14.66 10.86 -3.80
N GLU A 70 14.52 9.77 -4.55
CA GLU A 70 13.26 9.45 -5.20
C GLU A 70 12.24 9.24 -4.09
N SER A 71 11.13 9.99 -4.17
CA SER A 71 9.95 9.77 -3.36
C SER A 71 9.44 8.34 -3.57
N GLY A 72 9.46 7.51 -2.53
CA GLY A 72 8.86 6.18 -2.58
C GLY A 72 7.34 6.22 -2.79
N ILE A 73 6.83 5.31 -3.61
CA ILE A 73 5.39 5.07 -3.80
C ILE A 73 5.15 3.57 -3.79
N ASP A 74 4.11 3.15 -3.08
CA ASP A 74 3.69 1.75 -3.08
C ASP A 74 2.16 1.65 -2.98
N SER A 75 1.61 0.46 -3.25
CA SER A 75 0.18 0.23 -3.14
C SER A 75 -0.16 -1.18 -2.72
N ALA A 76 -1.23 -1.32 -1.95
CA ALA A 76 -1.79 -2.61 -1.55
C ALA A 76 -3.29 -2.68 -1.85
N LEU A 77 -3.78 -3.88 -2.15
CA LEU A 77 -5.20 -4.18 -2.24
C LEU A 77 -5.67 -4.75 -0.92
N ALA A 78 -6.74 -4.17 -0.36
CA ALA A 78 -7.37 -4.67 0.84
C ALA A 78 -8.90 -4.57 0.72
N THR A 79 -9.60 -5.42 1.45
CA THR A 79 -11.07 -5.38 1.53
C THR A 79 -11.46 -4.91 2.93
N PRO A 80 -11.79 -3.63 3.13
CA PRO A 80 -12.30 -3.13 4.41
C PRO A 80 -13.49 -3.94 4.90
N THR A 81 -13.67 -4.03 6.22
CA THR A 81 -14.67 -4.91 6.89
C THR A 81 -16.10 -4.83 6.32
N THR A 82 -16.50 -3.70 5.74
CA THR A 82 -17.85 -3.44 5.23
C THR A 82 -17.97 -3.47 3.71
N LEU A 83 -16.89 -3.78 2.99
CA LEU A 83 -16.88 -3.90 1.54
C LEU A 83 -16.79 -5.37 1.11
N THR A 84 -17.40 -5.66 -0.04
CA THR A 84 -17.35 -6.99 -0.67
C THR A 84 -16.30 -7.08 -1.78
N ALA A 85 -15.76 -5.94 -2.20
CA ALA A 85 -14.72 -5.84 -3.22
C ALA A 85 -13.47 -5.17 -2.65
N PRO A 86 -12.26 -5.60 -3.05
CA PRO A 86 -11.03 -4.97 -2.63
C PRO A 86 -10.91 -3.57 -3.22
N VAL A 87 -10.29 -2.67 -2.45
CA VAL A 87 -9.94 -1.32 -2.87
C VAL A 87 -8.42 -1.13 -2.81
N LYS A 88 -7.93 -0.19 -3.61
CA LYS A 88 -6.50 0.12 -3.71
C LYS A 88 -6.11 1.25 -2.77
N TYR A 89 -5.25 0.92 -1.81
CA TYR A 89 -4.53 1.88 -0.96
C TYR A 89 -3.22 2.26 -1.62
N ILE A 90 -2.79 3.52 -1.45
CA ILE A 90 -1.54 4.02 -2.04
C ILE A 90 -0.75 4.74 -0.95
N GLY A 91 0.51 4.34 -0.73
CA GLY A 91 1.45 5.07 0.09
C GLY A 91 2.31 5.99 -0.75
N LEU A 92 2.63 7.19 -0.24
CA LEU A 92 3.49 8.15 -0.90
C LEU A 92 4.43 8.79 0.13
N ALA A 93 5.74 8.63 -0.05
CA ALA A 93 6.75 9.40 0.67
C ALA A 93 7.02 10.70 -0.09
N GLN A 94 6.73 11.85 0.49
CA GLN A 94 6.91 13.15 -0.15
C GLN A 94 8.35 13.67 -0.02
N PRO A 95 8.82 14.54 -0.94
CA PRO A 95 10.15 15.14 -0.85
C PRO A 95 10.44 15.95 0.43
N ASN A 96 9.39 16.39 1.15
CA ASN A 96 9.51 17.09 2.43
C ASN A 96 9.69 16.13 3.63
N GLY A 97 9.74 14.81 3.41
CA GLY A 97 9.91 13.79 4.44
C GLY A 97 8.61 13.33 5.12
N VAL A 98 7.45 13.72 4.60
CA VAL A 98 6.12 13.31 5.08
C VAL A 98 5.65 12.07 4.31
N ALA A 99 5.10 11.09 5.02
CA ALA A 99 4.47 9.93 4.45
C ALA A 99 2.95 10.11 4.44
N LEU A 100 2.34 9.95 3.26
CA LEU A 100 0.90 9.97 3.08
C LEU A 100 0.37 8.59 2.73
N VAL A 101 -0.88 8.33 3.12
CA VAL A 101 -1.64 7.18 2.63
C VAL A 101 -2.94 7.63 2.00
N ARG A 102 -3.26 7.08 0.83
CA ARG A 102 -4.53 7.28 0.17
C ARG A 102 -5.52 6.19 0.57
N ASP A 103 -6.63 6.59 1.14
CA ASP A 103 -7.78 5.72 1.40
C ASP A 103 -8.95 6.12 0.48
N PRO A 104 -9.30 5.29 -0.51
CA PRO A 104 -10.40 5.59 -1.42
C PRO A 104 -11.79 5.51 -0.77
N THR A 105 -11.89 4.97 0.45
CA THR A 105 -13.16 4.84 1.17
C THR A 105 -13.47 6.04 2.07
N SER A 106 -12.50 6.95 2.23
CA SER A 106 -12.68 8.22 2.93
C SER A 106 -13.52 9.16 2.06
N VAL A 107 -14.78 9.40 2.44
CA VAL A 107 -15.69 10.30 1.71
C VAL A 107 -16.03 11.54 2.53
N GLY A 108 -15.77 12.72 1.95
CA GLY A 108 -16.24 14.01 2.45
C GLY A 108 -15.11 15.03 2.71
N PRO A 109 -15.47 16.32 2.85
CA PRO A 109 -14.50 17.39 3.10
C PRO A 109 -13.76 17.26 4.44
N ALA A 110 -14.35 16.53 5.40
CA ALA A 110 -13.73 16.22 6.68
C ALA A 110 -12.83 14.95 6.64
N ASN A 111 -12.80 14.23 5.52
CA ASN A 111 -12.02 13.01 5.36
C ASN A 111 -11.40 13.00 3.94
N PRO A 112 -10.38 13.85 3.68
CA PRO A 112 -9.73 13.91 2.38
C PRO A 112 -9.15 12.54 2.02
N PRO A 113 -9.04 12.17 0.74
CA PRO A 113 -8.59 10.84 0.36
C PRO A 113 -7.13 10.57 0.74
N TRP A 114 -6.31 11.61 1.00
CA TRP A 114 -4.92 11.50 1.40
C TRP A 114 -4.74 11.91 2.86
N HIS A 115 -4.08 11.05 3.63
CA HIS A 115 -3.92 11.17 5.07
C HIS A 115 -2.46 11.26 5.46
N ASP A 116 -2.13 12.23 6.31
CA ASP A 116 -0.78 12.41 6.84
C ASP A 116 -0.52 11.47 8.02
N LEU A 117 0.59 10.72 7.94
CA LEU A 117 1.02 9.78 8.98
C LEU A 117 1.97 10.41 10.01
N SER A 118 2.41 11.66 9.82
CA SER A 118 3.39 12.32 10.69
C SER A 118 2.88 12.57 12.11
N GLY A 119 1.56 12.58 12.31
CA GLY A 119 0.92 12.72 13.61
C GLY A 119 0.89 11.43 14.44
N ILE A 120 1.27 10.28 13.87
CA ILE A 120 1.31 9.01 14.58
C ILE A 120 2.52 8.99 15.52
N ALA A 121 2.33 8.49 16.74
CA ALA A 121 3.42 8.35 17.71
C ALA A 121 4.60 7.53 17.14
N ASN A 122 5.82 7.95 17.48
CA ASN A 122 7.09 7.36 17.01
C ASN A 122 7.34 7.46 15.49
N TYR A 123 6.65 8.35 14.78
CA TYR A 123 6.95 8.63 13.37
C TYR A 123 8.45 8.99 13.20
N PRO A 124 9.19 8.33 12.29
CA PRO A 124 10.65 8.49 12.21
C PRO A 124 11.10 9.83 11.59
N GLY A 125 10.20 10.57 10.91
CA GLY A 125 10.57 11.77 10.16
C GLY A 125 11.46 11.46 8.94
N ARG A 126 11.62 12.46 8.06
CA ARG A 126 12.51 12.37 6.87
C ARG A 126 12.29 11.09 6.05
N VAL A 127 11.03 10.68 5.87
CA VAL A 127 10.71 9.46 5.15
C VAL A 127 11.07 9.62 3.68
N ILE A 128 11.79 8.65 3.14
CA ILE A 128 12.23 8.60 1.73
C ILE A 128 11.56 7.45 0.98
N ASP A 129 11.16 6.39 1.67
CA ASP A 129 10.49 5.25 1.06
C ASP A 129 9.35 4.74 1.93
N ILE A 130 8.37 4.10 1.29
CA ILE A 130 7.16 3.58 1.92
C ILE A 130 6.76 2.26 1.25
N THR A 131 6.32 1.30 2.06
CA THR A 131 5.83 0.00 1.60
C THR A 131 4.53 -0.34 2.32
N LEU A 132 3.56 -0.85 1.57
CA LEU A 132 2.23 -1.20 2.05
C LEU A 132 2.04 -2.71 1.94
N THR A 133 1.56 -3.34 3.01
CA THR A 133 1.13 -4.74 3.00
C THR A 133 -0.25 -4.86 3.62
N ALA A 134 -1.21 -5.35 2.86
CA ALA A 134 -2.54 -5.67 3.38
C ALA A 134 -2.60 -7.13 3.82
N VAL A 135 -3.19 -7.39 4.98
CA VAL A 135 -3.47 -8.75 5.46
C VAL A 135 -4.89 -9.12 5.01
N PRO A 136 -5.07 -10.07 4.08
CA PRO A 136 -6.37 -10.36 3.46
C PRO A 136 -7.44 -10.84 4.44
N THR A 137 -7.03 -11.39 5.59
CA THR A 137 -7.92 -12.03 6.56
C THR A 137 -8.30 -11.14 7.75
N THR A 138 -7.62 -10.00 7.95
CA THR A 138 -7.74 -9.22 9.20
C THR A 138 -8.11 -7.75 8.98
N ASN A 139 -8.38 -7.31 7.75
CA ASN A 139 -8.73 -5.92 7.43
C ASN A 139 -7.70 -4.92 7.97
N VAL A 140 -6.43 -5.31 7.90
CA VAL A 140 -5.29 -4.56 8.43
C VAL A 140 -4.36 -4.17 7.28
N LEU A 141 -3.90 -2.93 7.33
CA LEU A 141 -2.82 -2.42 6.49
C LEU A 141 -1.58 -2.18 7.35
N HIS A 142 -0.50 -2.88 7.03
CA HIS A 142 0.83 -2.56 7.53
C HIS A 142 1.47 -1.52 6.61
N ILE A 143 1.94 -0.43 7.21
CA ILE A 143 2.64 0.63 6.50
C ILE A 143 4.05 0.71 7.09
N THR A 144 5.04 0.35 6.29
CA THR A 144 6.45 0.44 6.63
C THR A 144 7.05 1.65 5.95
N VAL A 145 7.80 2.44 6.71
CA VAL A 145 8.50 3.63 6.21
C VAL A 145 10.00 3.48 6.45
N HIS A 146 10.78 3.93 5.48
CA HIS A 146 12.23 4.04 5.60
C HIS A 146 12.62 5.52 5.60
N SER A 147 13.36 5.93 6.62
CA SER A 147 13.83 7.30 6.79
C SER A 147 15.23 7.49 6.23
N ALA A 148 15.53 8.69 5.74
CA ALA A 148 16.88 9.10 5.37
C ALA A 148 17.91 8.98 6.52
N THR A 149 17.45 8.90 7.77
CA THR A 149 18.31 8.66 8.94
C THR A 149 18.60 7.17 9.18
N GLY A 150 18.12 6.27 8.31
CA GLY A 150 18.34 4.82 8.39
C GLY A 150 17.31 4.05 9.22
N PHE A 151 16.28 4.70 9.77
CA PHE A 151 15.23 3.99 10.50
C PHE A 151 14.26 3.29 9.56
N VAL A 152 13.92 2.03 9.89
CA VAL A 152 12.82 1.28 9.29
C VAL A 152 11.75 1.09 10.35
N ARG A 153 10.58 1.70 10.17
CA ARG A 153 9.49 1.62 11.15
C ARG A 153 8.18 1.22 10.50
N GLN A 154 7.36 0.47 11.22
CA GLN A 154 6.07 0.02 10.73
C GLN A 154 4.94 0.46 11.67
N THR A 155 3.86 0.96 11.11
CA THR A 155 2.58 1.14 11.79
C THR A 155 1.55 0.14 11.24
N THR A 156 0.54 -0.17 12.04
CA THR A 156 -0.55 -1.07 11.68
C THR A 156 -1.85 -0.30 11.76
N CYS A 157 -2.60 -0.23 10.66
CA CYS A 157 -3.85 0.52 10.56
C CYS A 157 -5.02 -0.42 10.33
N THR A 158 -6.09 -0.24 11.10
CA THR A 158 -7.36 -0.96 10.88
C THR A 158 -8.15 -0.31 9.75
N LEU A 159 -8.67 -1.13 8.84
CA LEU A 159 -9.40 -0.70 7.65
C LEU A 159 -10.90 -0.91 7.82
N THR A 160 -11.64 0.20 7.83
CA THR A 160 -13.10 0.24 7.70
C THR A 160 -13.48 1.38 6.76
N VAL A 161 -14.70 1.35 6.23
CA VAL A 161 -15.21 2.48 5.43
C VAL A 161 -15.32 3.72 6.32
N ASN A 162 -14.86 4.87 5.82
CA ASN A 162 -14.89 6.16 6.53
C ASN A 162 -14.20 6.14 7.89
N VAL A 163 -13.09 5.42 8.00
CA VAL A 163 -12.29 5.40 9.23
C VAL A 163 -11.64 6.77 9.48
N THR A 164 -11.46 7.13 10.75
CA THR A 164 -10.77 8.36 11.15
C THR A 164 -9.26 8.17 11.06
N TRP A 165 -8.63 8.79 10.07
CA TRP A 165 -7.19 8.82 9.92
C TRP A 165 -6.56 10.02 10.66
N PRO A 166 -5.30 9.91 11.13
CA PRO A 166 -4.51 8.68 11.26
C PRO A 166 -4.83 7.90 12.56
N GLY A 167 -5.92 8.24 13.26
CA GLY A 167 -6.30 7.66 14.56
C GLY A 167 -6.63 6.16 14.53
N ASN A 168 -6.77 5.57 13.35
CA ASN A 168 -6.96 4.14 13.12
C ASN A 168 -5.65 3.34 13.08
N CYS A 169 -4.50 4.00 13.25
CA CYS A 169 -3.18 3.39 13.22
C CYS A 169 -2.56 3.29 14.61
N THR A 170 -1.79 2.23 14.83
CA THR A 170 -0.96 2.08 16.04
C THR A 170 0.24 3.02 16.00
N ALA A 171 0.93 3.19 17.13
CA ALA A 171 2.27 3.79 17.13
C ALA A 171 3.21 3.02 16.18
N PHE A 172 4.21 3.71 15.64
CA PHE A 172 5.27 3.09 14.86
C PHE A 172 6.16 2.21 15.74
N THR A 173 6.37 0.97 15.31
CA THR A 173 7.31 0.01 15.88
C THR A 173 8.60 0.01 15.08
N ASP A 174 9.75 -0.11 15.75
CA ASP A 174 11.07 -0.11 15.14
C ASP A 174 11.44 -1.51 14.61
N PHE A 175 11.82 -1.58 13.34
CA PHE A 175 12.29 -2.78 12.64
C PHE A 175 13.67 -2.54 12.02
N THR A 176 14.39 -1.50 12.44
CA THR A 176 15.71 -1.17 11.93
C THR A 176 16.67 -2.35 12.21
N PRO A 177 17.33 -2.91 11.19
CA PRO A 177 18.32 -3.97 11.39
C PRO A 177 19.45 -3.51 12.32
N PRO A 178 20.03 -4.41 13.14
CA PRO A 178 21.24 -4.10 13.87
C PRO A 178 22.40 -3.84 12.89
N LEU A 179 23.27 -2.91 13.28
CA LEU A 179 24.50 -2.57 12.55
C LEU A 179 25.59 -3.63 12.76
#